data_AF-T1B9W6-F1
#
_entry.id   AF-T1B9W6-F1
#
_cell.length_a   1.000
_cell.length_b   1.000
_cell.length_c   1.000
_cell.angle_alpha   90.00
_cell.angle_beta   90.00
_cell.angle_gamma   90.00
#
_symmetry.space_group_name_H-M   'P 1'
#
loop_
_entity.id
_entity.type
_entity.pdbx_description
1 polymer ?
#
loop_
_entity_poly.entity_id
_entity_poly.type
_entity_poly.pdbx_seq_one_letter_code
_entity_poly.pdbx_strand_id
1 'polypeptide(L)'
;MPASIGVSRLGDVTDTLDRAMFKLKRIYEPPSPSDGTRVLVDRLWPRGMTKERADVDLWLRDLAPSDGLRKWYGHDPKRFDRFRERYRKELVRNRDPLASLAIQGERGTVTLLHAAADSSRSNAAVLKELLEETPASQLLRDHSPQRTESPPARPEPRAHRRRQGSTPGQLRRFDYRGHRF
;
A
#
# COMPACT_ATOMS: atom_id res chain seq x y z
N MET A 1 14.11 58.67 -21.73
CA MET A 1 13.08 58.04 -20.88
C MET A 1 12.72 56.68 -21.49
N PRO A 2 12.59 55.60 -20.70
CA PRO A 2 13.72 54.69 -20.44
C PRO A 2 13.53 53.27 -20.98
N ALA A 3 14.64 52.53 -20.91
CA ALA A 3 14.86 51.14 -21.29
C ALA A 3 13.78 50.18 -20.75
N SER A 4 13.29 49.31 -21.63
CA SER A 4 12.55 48.12 -21.23
C SER A 4 13.55 47.02 -20.85
N ILE A 5 13.54 46.77 -19.55
CA ILE A 5 14.33 45.78 -18.82
C ILE A 5 14.00 44.38 -19.36
N GLY A 6 15.03 43.69 -19.86
CA GLY A 6 14.98 42.25 -20.07
C GLY A 6 14.86 41.56 -18.71
N VAL A 7 13.70 41.00 -18.41
CA VAL A 7 13.52 40.10 -17.28
C VAL A 7 13.86 38.69 -17.75
N SER A 8 15.16 38.41 -17.84
CA SER A 8 15.67 37.05 -17.81
C SER A 8 15.81 36.61 -16.35
N ARG A 9 14.82 35.87 -15.82
CA ARG A 9 14.99 34.86 -14.77
C ARG A 9 13.62 34.39 -14.26
N LEU A 10 13.23 33.21 -14.71
CA LEU A 10 13.00 32.07 -13.82
C LEU A 10 13.15 30.84 -14.71
N GLY A 11 14.32 30.21 -14.64
CA GLY A 11 14.48 28.87 -15.20
C GLY A 11 13.45 27.97 -14.53
N ASP A 12 12.67 27.29 -15.37
CA ASP A 12 11.66 26.31 -15.02
C ASP A 12 12.08 25.43 -13.84
N VAL A 13 11.36 25.56 -12.72
CA VAL A 13 11.40 24.60 -11.60
C VAL A 13 10.66 23.30 -11.99
N THR A 14 10.25 23.17 -13.25
CA THR A 14 9.54 22.01 -13.81
C THR A 14 10.49 20.98 -14.43
N ASP A 15 11.79 21.26 -14.54
CA ASP A 15 12.80 20.31 -15.04
C ASP A 15 13.12 19.18 -14.04
N THR A 16 12.74 19.33 -12.76
CA THR A 16 12.73 18.23 -11.78
C THR A 16 11.47 17.34 -11.91
N LEU A 17 10.68 17.49 -12.98
CA LEU A 17 9.75 16.48 -13.45
C LEU A 17 10.51 15.41 -14.26
N ASP A 18 11.54 14.84 -13.63
CA ASP A 18 12.11 13.56 -14.03
C ASP A 18 11.01 12.51 -13.79
N ARG A 19 10.20 12.38 -14.84
CA ARG A 19 8.90 11.71 -14.86
C ARG A 19 9.09 10.29 -14.35
N ALA A 20 8.50 9.98 -13.19
CA ALA A 20 8.65 8.68 -12.53
C ALA A 20 8.67 7.52 -13.56
N MET A 21 9.80 6.84 -13.68
CA MET A 21 10.09 5.97 -14.84
C MET A 21 9.55 4.56 -14.61
N PHE A 22 8.24 4.39 -14.71
CA PHE A 22 7.61 3.07 -14.61
C PHE A 22 7.50 2.38 -15.97
N LYS A 23 7.95 1.13 -16.05
CA LYS A 23 7.79 0.24 -17.20
C LYS A 23 6.89 -0.94 -16.84
N LEU A 24 6.27 -1.54 -17.86
CA LEU A 24 5.54 -2.80 -17.74
C LEU A 24 6.30 -3.87 -18.51
N LYS A 25 6.38 -5.07 -17.92
CA LYS A 25 6.95 -6.22 -18.60
C LYS A 25 6.32 -7.49 -18.08
N ARG A 26 6.07 -8.46 -18.95
CA ARG A 26 5.61 -9.77 -18.48
C ARG A 26 6.78 -10.48 -17.80
N ILE A 27 6.52 -11.15 -16.69
CA ILE A 27 7.55 -11.92 -15.96
C ILE A 27 8.22 -13.00 -16.82
N TYR A 28 7.53 -13.46 -17.87
CA TYR A 28 8.03 -14.49 -18.79
C TYR A 28 9.00 -13.95 -19.84
N GLU A 29 9.08 -12.63 -19.99
CA GLU A 29 10.05 -11.98 -20.86
C GLU A 29 11.43 -11.92 -20.18
N PRO A 30 12.53 -12.14 -20.93
CA PRO A 30 13.87 -12.18 -20.35
C PRO A 30 14.23 -10.83 -19.70
N PRO A 31 14.95 -10.83 -18.56
CA PRO A 31 15.48 -9.61 -17.95
C PRO A 31 16.33 -8.79 -18.95
N SER A 32 16.25 -7.47 -18.84
CA SER A 32 17.02 -6.52 -19.65
C SER A 32 17.75 -5.54 -18.75
N PRO A 33 18.99 -5.11 -19.08
CA PRO A 33 19.70 -4.07 -18.33
C PRO A 33 18.92 -2.74 -18.21
N SER A 34 18.00 -2.49 -19.15
CA SER A 34 17.15 -1.28 -19.14
C SER A 34 15.92 -1.40 -18.23
N ASP A 35 15.72 -2.53 -17.54
CA ASP A 35 14.58 -2.74 -16.66
C ASP A 35 14.72 -2.02 -15.31
N GLY A 36 15.96 -1.66 -14.91
CA GLY A 36 16.21 -1.10 -13.58
C GLY A 36 15.74 -2.06 -12.48
N THR A 37 15.05 -1.55 -11.46
CA THR A 37 14.50 -2.39 -10.39
C THR A 37 13.29 -3.18 -10.88
N ARG A 38 13.33 -4.50 -10.77
CA ARG A 38 12.30 -5.43 -11.21
C ARG A 38 11.38 -5.82 -10.06
N VAL A 39 10.14 -5.32 -10.10
CA VAL A 39 9.16 -5.45 -9.00
C VAL A 39 7.97 -6.30 -9.43
N LEU A 40 7.79 -7.47 -8.82
CA LEU A 40 6.60 -8.28 -9.03
C LEU A 40 5.42 -7.70 -8.24
N VAL A 41 4.30 -7.48 -8.95
CA VAL A 41 3.07 -6.90 -8.38
C VAL A 41 1.86 -7.83 -8.50
N ASP A 42 2.10 -9.11 -8.77
CA ASP A 42 1.08 -10.15 -8.71
C ASP A 42 1.02 -10.78 -7.32
N ARG A 43 -0.21 -11.11 -6.87
CA ARG A 43 -0.42 -11.77 -5.57
C ARG A 43 0.23 -13.16 -5.53
N LEU A 44 0.16 -13.87 -6.65
CA LEU A 44 0.67 -15.22 -6.78
C LEU A 44 1.95 -15.23 -7.60
N TRP A 45 2.88 -16.08 -7.18
CA TRP A 45 4.07 -16.34 -7.98
C TRP A 45 3.66 -17.04 -9.30
N PRO A 46 4.14 -16.57 -10.45
CA PRO A 46 3.77 -17.12 -11.75
C PRO A 46 4.26 -18.56 -11.93
N ARG A 47 3.43 -19.42 -12.53
CA ARG A 47 3.75 -20.85 -12.67
C ARG A 47 4.92 -21.06 -13.63
N GLY A 48 5.76 -22.05 -13.33
CA GLY A 48 6.90 -22.42 -14.18
C GLY A 48 8.04 -21.39 -14.20
N MET A 49 8.01 -20.43 -13.27
CA MET A 49 9.04 -19.41 -13.13
C MET A 49 9.84 -19.65 -11.85
N THR A 50 11.17 -19.56 -11.93
CA THR A 50 12.04 -19.55 -10.73
C THR A 50 12.45 -18.11 -10.41
N LYS A 51 12.90 -17.86 -9.17
CA LYS A 51 13.31 -16.51 -8.77
C LYS A 51 14.52 -16.03 -9.57
N GLU A 52 15.44 -16.94 -9.86
CA GLU A 52 16.68 -16.71 -10.61
C GLU A 52 16.37 -16.36 -12.06
N ARG A 53 15.46 -17.11 -12.70
CA ARG A 53 15.06 -16.86 -14.09
C ARG A 53 14.29 -15.55 -14.23
N ALA A 54 13.42 -15.25 -13.25
CA ALA A 54 12.60 -14.05 -13.28
C ALA A 54 13.38 -12.78 -12.93
N ASP A 55 14.53 -12.92 -12.26
CA ASP A 55 15.36 -11.82 -11.80
C ASP A 55 14.51 -10.74 -11.08
N VAL A 56 13.76 -11.18 -10.06
CA VAL A 56 12.86 -10.32 -9.28
C VAL A 56 13.60 -9.79 -8.06
N ASP A 57 13.76 -8.47 -8.00
CA ASP A 57 14.37 -7.78 -6.86
C ASP A 57 13.39 -7.70 -5.68
N LEU A 58 12.15 -7.30 -5.96
CA LEU A 58 11.12 -7.05 -4.95
C LEU A 58 9.79 -7.71 -5.32
N TRP A 59 9.06 -8.20 -4.31
CA TRP A 59 7.71 -8.75 -4.49
C TRP A 59 6.70 -8.01 -3.60
N LEU A 60 5.98 -7.06 -4.19
CA LEU A 60 5.02 -6.20 -3.48
C LEU A 60 3.60 -6.78 -3.53
N ARG A 61 3.39 -7.86 -2.77
CA ARG A 61 2.11 -8.57 -2.68
C ARG A 61 0.97 -7.70 -2.14
N ASP A 62 1.29 -6.71 -1.33
CA ASP A 62 0.33 -5.77 -0.75
C ASP A 62 -0.20 -4.77 -1.77
N LEU A 63 0.54 -4.53 -2.84
CA LEU A 63 0.05 -3.74 -3.97
C LEU A 63 -0.72 -4.58 -4.98
N ALA A 64 -0.75 -5.90 -4.86
CA ALA A 64 -1.54 -6.75 -5.75
C ALA A 64 -3.04 -6.72 -5.39
N PRO A 65 -3.95 -6.91 -6.38
CA PRO A 65 -5.38 -6.95 -6.10
C PRO A 65 -5.71 -8.03 -5.06
N SER A 66 -6.73 -7.77 -4.24
CA SER A 66 -7.21 -8.74 -3.26
C SER A 66 -7.67 -10.04 -3.94
N ASP A 67 -7.66 -11.15 -3.20
CA ASP A 67 -8.13 -12.44 -3.74
C ASP A 67 -9.59 -12.37 -4.20
N GLY A 68 -10.43 -11.62 -3.47
CA GLY A 68 -11.82 -11.38 -3.86
C GLY A 68 -11.94 -10.62 -5.16
N LEU A 69 -11.18 -9.52 -5.31
CA LEU A 69 -11.21 -8.71 -6.53
C LEU A 69 -10.64 -9.46 -7.74
N ARG A 70 -9.54 -10.20 -7.55
CA ARG A 70 -8.93 -11.03 -8.59
C ARG A 70 -9.87 -12.13 -9.08
N LYS A 71 -10.54 -12.85 -8.17
CA LYS A 71 -11.54 -13.88 -8.52
C LYS A 71 -12.73 -13.27 -9.25
N TRP A 72 -13.21 -12.12 -8.80
CA TRP A 72 -14.33 -11.43 -9.43
C TRP A 72 -14.00 -10.89 -10.83
N TYR A 73 -12.81 -10.34 -11.03
CA TYR A 73 -12.37 -9.87 -12.34
C TYR A 73 -12.28 -11.04 -13.33
N GLY A 74 -11.65 -12.15 -12.90
CA GLY A 74 -11.57 -13.38 -13.70
C GLY A 74 -10.93 -13.20 -15.08
N HIS A 75 -10.21 -12.09 -15.29
CA HIS A 75 -9.70 -11.65 -16.60
C HIS A 75 -10.80 -11.43 -17.67
N ASP A 76 -12.04 -11.17 -17.26
CA ASP A 76 -13.13 -10.79 -18.17
C ASP A 76 -12.92 -9.35 -18.65
N PRO A 77 -12.64 -9.11 -19.95
CA PRO A 77 -12.40 -7.77 -20.46
C PRO A 77 -13.56 -6.80 -20.22
N LYS A 78 -14.81 -7.30 -20.17
CA LYS A 78 -16.00 -6.48 -19.92
C LYS A 78 -16.03 -5.91 -18.51
N ARG A 79 -15.28 -6.51 -17.58
CA ARG A 79 -15.18 -6.08 -16.18
C ARG A 79 -13.97 -5.19 -15.93
N PHE A 80 -13.12 -4.95 -16.93
CA PHE A 80 -11.84 -4.28 -16.72
C PHE A 80 -11.98 -2.87 -16.15
N ASP A 81 -12.89 -2.04 -16.67
CA ASP A 81 -13.07 -0.67 -16.17
C ASP A 81 -13.50 -0.66 -14.70
N ARG A 82 -14.43 -1.54 -14.34
CA ARG A 82 -14.88 -1.73 -12.95
C ARG A 82 -13.79 -2.34 -12.07
N PHE A 83 -12.97 -3.24 -12.61
CA PHE A 83 -11.80 -3.77 -11.92
C PHE A 83 -10.80 -2.65 -11.62
N ARG A 84 -10.47 -1.81 -12.59
CA ARG A 84 -9.59 -0.64 -12.45
C ARG A 84 -10.07 0.28 -11.32
N GLU A 85 -11.35 0.66 -11.33
CA GLU A 85 -11.96 1.49 -10.27
C GLU A 85 -11.83 0.86 -8.87
N ARG A 86 -12.19 -0.43 -8.73
CA ARG A 86 -12.15 -1.13 -7.45
C ARG A 86 -10.72 -1.33 -6.96
N TYR A 87 -9.80 -1.65 -7.87
CA TYR A 87 -8.42 -1.90 -7.54
C TYR A 87 -7.69 -0.62 -7.11
N ARG A 88 -7.96 0.53 -7.76
CA ARG A 88 -7.47 1.83 -7.29
C ARG A 88 -7.88 2.10 -5.84
N LYS A 89 -9.12 1.76 -5.46
CA LYS A 89 -9.59 1.89 -4.06
C LYS A 89 -8.85 0.98 -3.08
N GLU A 90 -8.40 -0.20 -3.52
CA GLU A 90 -7.53 -1.07 -2.72
C GLU A 90 -6.12 -0.47 -2.58
N LEU A 91 -5.55 0.03 -3.67
CA LEU A 91 -4.21 0.64 -3.68
C LEU A 91 -4.10 1.85 -2.75
N VAL A 92 -5.08 2.77 -2.79
CA VAL A 92 -5.06 3.97 -1.92
C VAL A 92 -5.27 3.66 -0.43
N ARG A 93 -5.65 2.42 -0.07
CA ARG A 93 -5.67 1.95 1.33
C ARG A 93 -4.30 1.43 1.77
N ASN A 94 -3.47 0.99 0.84
CA ASN A 94 -2.12 0.46 1.08
C ASN A 94 -1.07 1.54 0.73
N ARG A 95 -1.15 2.69 1.42
CA ARG A 95 -0.40 3.91 1.05
C ARG A 95 1.10 3.79 1.23
N ASP A 96 1.57 3.12 2.28
CA ASP A 96 3.00 3.05 2.62
C ASP A 96 3.82 2.31 1.55
N PRO A 97 3.44 1.08 1.11
CA PRO A 97 4.13 0.42 0.01
C PRO A 97 3.95 1.17 -1.32
N LEU A 98 2.81 1.86 -1.52
CA LEU A 98 2.57 2.64 -2.74
C LEU A 98 3.48 3.87 -2.82
N ALA A 99 3.62 4.62 -1.73
CA ALA A 99 4.50 5.77 -1.63
C ALA A 99 5.97 5.36 -1.75
N SER A 100 6.35 4.24 -1.12
CA SER A 100 7.71 3.68 -1.23
C SER A 100 8.05 3.29 -2.67
N LEU A 101 7.09 2.75 -3.42
CA LEU A 101 7.27 2.44 -4.84
C LEU A 101 7.35 3.71 -5.69
N ALA A 102 6.53 4.72 -5.40
CA ALA A 102 6.58 6.02 -6.07
C ALA A 102 7.96 6.69 -5.92
N ILE A 103 8.51 6.74 -4.70
CA ILE A 103 9.85 7.27 -4.42
C ILE A 103 10.94 6.51 -5.19
N GLN A 104 10.81 5.20 -5.36
CA GLN A 104 11.76 4.42 -6.17
C GLN A 104 11.70 4.81 -7.64
N GLY A 105 10.50 5.02 -8.19
CA GLY A 105 10.32 5.47 -9.57
C GLY A 105 10.84 6.89 -9.84
N GLU A 106 10.88 7.75 -8.82
CA GLU A 106 11.50 9.08 -8.89
C GLU A 106 13.04 9.02 -8.87
N ARG A 107 13.63 7.91 -8.41
CA ARG A 107 15.10 7.72 -8.33
C ARG A 107 15.68 6.98 -9.53
N GLY A 108 14.84 6.35 -10.35
CA GLY A 108 15.30 5.57 -11.49
C GLY A 108 14.19 4.72 -12.11
N THR A 109 14.56 3.91 -13.10
CA THR A 109 13.61 3.02 -13.78
C THR A 109 13.15 1.90 -12.85
N VAL A 110 11.83 1.72 -12.75
CA VAL A 110 11.20 0.59 -12.07
C VAL A 110 10.33 -0.17 -13.07
N THR A 111 10.61 -1.45 -13.25
CA THR A 111 9.82 -2.35 -14.11
C THR A 111 8.84 -3.15 -13.27
N LEU A 112 7.55 -2.89 -13.46
CA LEU A 112 6.46 -3.63 -12.83
C LEU A 112 6.20 -4.92 -13.60
N LEU A 113 6.50 -6.05 -12.95
CA LEU A 113 6.33 -7.38 -13.50
C LEU A 113 4.94 -7.94 -13.20
N HIS A 114 4.33 -8.55 -14.21
CA HIS A 114 3.04 -9.24 -14.12
C HIS A 114 3.01 -10.50 -14.98
N ALA A 115 2.08 -11.41 -14.71
CA ALA A 115 1.86 -12.65 -15.45
C ALA A 115 0.70 -12.58 -16.45
N ALA A 116 -0.11 -11.51 -16.42
CA ALA A 116 -1.22 -11.35 -17.35
C ALA A 116 -0.77 -11.46 -18.81
N ALA A 117 -1.60 -12.11 -19.65
CA ALA A 117 -1.33 -12.24 -21.08
C ALA A 117 -1.50 -10.91 -21.83
N ASP A 118 -2.51 -10.13 -21.45
CA ASP A 118 -2.74 -8.78 -21.95
C ASP A 118 -2.13 -7.77 -20.96
N SER A 119 -0.99 -7.18 -21.33
CA SER A 119 -0.30 -6.18 -20.52
C SER A 119 -1.11 -4.90 -20.35
N SER A 120 -1.89 -4.51 -21.35
CA SER A 120 -2.70 -3.28 -21.32
C SER A 120 -3.86 -3.36 -20.33
N ARG A 121 -4.35 -4.58 -20.07
CA ARG A 121 -5.43 -4.89 -19.13
C ARG A 121 -4.96 -5.67 -17.91
N SER A 122 -3.73 -5.40 -17.48
CA SER A 122 -3.12 -5.98 -16.29
C SER A 122 -3.33 -5.13 -15.04
N ASN A 123 -3.20 -5.74 -13.86
CA ASN A 123 -3.07 -5.04 -12.59
C ASN A 123 -1.83 -4.12 -12.58
N ALA A 124 -0.73 -4.53 -13.20
CA ALA A 124 0.46 -3.68 -13.29
C ALA A 124 0.19 -2.40 -14.09
N ALA A 125 -0.62 -2.46 -15.16
CA ALA A 125 -1.02 -1.27 -15.92
C ALA A 125 -1.83 -0.29 -15.07
N VAL A 126 -2.79 -0.78 -14.29
CA VAL A 126 -3.58 0.08 -13.38
C VAL A 126 -2.71 0.71 -12.29
N LEU A 127 -1.74 -0.03 -11.75
CA LEU A 127 -0.80 0.47 -10.75
C LEU A 127 0.13 1.53 -11.35
N LYS A 128 0.70 1.27 -12.53
CA LYS A 128 1.54 2.23 -13.26
C LYS A 128 0.81 3.55 -13.49
N GLU A 129 -0.44 3.46 -13.98
CA GLU A 129 -1.25 4.64 -14.24
C GLU A 129 -1.50 5.46 -12.96
N LEU A 130 -1.78 4.80 -11.83
CA LEU A 130 -1.96 5.50 -10.55
C LEU A 130 -0.67 6.22 -10.10
N LEU A 131 0.48 5.58 -10.28
CA LEU A 131 1.80 6.12 -9.92
C LEU A 131 2.21 7.29 -10.84
N GLU A 132 1.82 7.26 -12.10
CA GLU A 132 2.08 8.37 -13.05
C GLU A 132 1.12 9.55 -12.84
N GLU A 133 -0.09 9.31 -12.34
CA GLU A 133 -1.06 10.37 -12.02
C GLU A 133 -0.81 11.02 -10.65
N THR A 134 -0.21 10.30 -9.70
CA THR A 134 -0.08 10.76 -8.31
C THR A 134 1.39 10.80 -7.88
N PRO A 135 1.99 11.99 -7.69
CA PRO A 135 3.37 12.10 -7.24
C PRO A 135 3.53 11.57 -5.80
N ALA A 136 4.72 11.08 -5.45
CA ALA A 136 4.97 10.49 -4.13
C ALA A 136 4.66 11.48 -2.99
N SER A 137 4.96 12.75 -3.21
CA SER A 137 4.68 13.83 -2.25
C SER A 137 3.19 13.93 -1.89
N GLN A 138 2.28 13.62 -2.81
CA GLN A 138 0.84 13.62 -2.54
C GLN A 138 0.41 12.37 -1.77
N LEU A 139 0.92 11.20 -2.13
CA LEU A 139 0.66 9.94 -1.41
C LEU A 139 1.08 10.03 0.06
N LEU A 140 2.20 10.73 0.33
CA LEU A 140 2.71 10.96 1.68
C LEU A 140 1.92 12.04 2.45
N ARG A 141 1.44 13.11 1.80
CA ARG A 141 0.62 14.15 2.47
C ARG A 141 -0.71 13.59 2.95
N ASP A 142 -1.36 12.82 2.10
CA ASP A 142 -2.66 12.20 2.41
C ASP A 142 -2.54 11.19 3.56
N HIS A 143 -1.35 10.63 3.80
CA HIS A 143 -1.04 9.73 4.92
C HIS A 143 -1.09 10.42 6.31
N SER A 144 -1.30 11.74 6.40
CA SER A 144 -1.48 12.40 7.70
C SER A 144 -2.62 11.73 8.48
N PRO A 145 -2.34 11.04 9.61
CA PRO A 145 -3.38 10.38 10.36
C PRO A 145 -4.28 11.47 10.94
N GLN A 146 -5.57 11.43 10.57
CA GLN A 146 -6.60 11.94 11.45
C GLN A 146 -6.32 11.36 12.83
N ARG A 147 -6.26 12.25 13.81
CA ARG A 147 -6.18 11.97 15.25
C ARG A 147 -6.88 10.64 15.54
N THR A 148 -6.18 9.72 16.16
CA THR A 148 -6.86 8.72 16.98
C THR A 148 -7.76 9.51 17.93
N GLU A 149 -9.05 9.58 17.62
CA GLU A 149 -10.04 9.96 18.61
C GLU A 149 -9.83 8.97 19.75
N SER A 150 -9.25 9.46 20.86
CA SER A 150 -9.29 8.75 22.12
C SER A 150 -10.74 8.28 22.32
N PRO A 151 -10.98 7.01 22.69
CA PRO A 151 -12.31 6.57 23.07
C PRO A 151 -12.88 7.58 24.09
N PRO A 152 -14.16 7.97 24.00
CA PRO A 152 -14.72 8.89 24.97
C PRO A 152 -14.45 8.33 26.36
N ALA A 153 -13.81 9.15 27.20
CA ALA A 153 -13.46 8.79 28.56
C ALA A 153 -14.69 8.17 29.23
N ARG A 154 -14.57 6.91 29.59
CA ARG A 154 -15.57 6.18 30.38
C ARG A 154 -15.92 7.08 31.56
N PRO A 155 -17.19 7.43 31.82
CA PRO A 155 -17.52 8.28 32.95
C PRO A 155 -17.02 7.60 34.22
N GLU A 156 -16.18 8.30 34.99
CA GLU A 156 -15.68 7.78 36.26
C GLU A 156 -16.88 7.39 37.15
N PRO A 157 -16.82 6.22 37.81
CA PRO A 157 -17.85 5.87 38.76
C PRO A 157 -17.83 6.90 39.89
N ARG A 158 -18.93 7.65 40.03
CA ARG A 158 -19.14 8.57 41.16
C ARG A 158 -18.84 7.82 42.45
N ALA A 159 -17.88 8.33 43.20
CA ALA A 159 -17.53 7.82 44.52
C ALA A 159 -18.77 7.87 45.43
N HIS A 160 -19.41 6.72 45.62
CA HIS A 160 -20.38 6.54 46.68
C HIS A 160 -19.62 6.57 48.00
N ARG A 161 -19.80 7.68 48.71
CA ARG A 161 -19.36 7.96 50.06
C ARG A 161 -19.52 6.72 50.95
N ARG A 162 -18.40 6.06 51.28
CA ARG A 162 -18.34 5.05 52.34
C ARG A 162 -18.86 5.68 53.64
N ARG A 163 -20.03 5.21 54.12
CA ARG A 163 -20.31 5.23 55.55
C ARG A 163 -19.80 3.93 56.14
N GLN A 164 -19.02 4.09 57.19
CA GLN A 164 -18.37 3.05 57.98
C GLN A 164 -19.44 2.23 58.70
N GLY A 165 -19.26 0.91 58.72
CA GLY A 165 -20.03 -0.04 59.52
C GLY A 165 -19.10 -1.19 59.90
N SER A 166 -18.96 -1.39 61.20
CA SER A 166 -17.90 -2.12 61.88
C SER A 166 -18.22 -3.62 62.09
N THR A 167 -17.22 -4.46 61.83
CA THR A 167 -16.83 -5.72 62.54
C THR A 167 -17.74 -6.98 62.50
N PRO A 168 -17.30 -8.18 62.97
CA PRO A 168 -16.91 -9.29 62.08
C PRO A 168 -17.69 -10.60 62.33
N GLY A 169 -17.74 -11.50 61.33
CA GLY A 169 -18.42 -12.79 61.44
C GLY A 169 -17.62 -13.95 60.82
N GLN A 170 -17.00 -14.72 61.71
CA GLN A 170 -16.45 -16.08 61.65
C GLN A 170 -16.79 -17.03 60.47
N LEU A 171 -15.78 -17.86 60.13
CA LEU A 171 -15.83 -19.31 59.78
C LEU A 171 -16.47 -19.68 58.42
N ARG A 172 -15.92 -20.55 57.55
CA ARG A 172 -15.17 -21.80 57.77
C ARG A 172 -14.20 -22.11 56.62
N ARG A 173 -13.18 -22.90 56.97
CA ARG A 173 -12.33 -23.71 56.08
C ARG A 173 -13.16 -24.63 55.19
N PHE A 174 -12.73 -24.82 53.95
CA PHE A 174 -12.85 -26.10 53.25
C PHE A 174 -11.59 -26.36 52.40
N ASP A 175 -10.88 -27.40 52.79
CA ASP A 175 -9.82 -28.05 52.02
C ASP A 175 -10.40 -28.67 50.73
N TYR A 176 -9.67 -28.57 49.62
CA TYR A 176 -9.78 -29.54 48.53
C TYR A 176 -8.39 -30.03 48.15
N ARG A 177 -8.07 -31.23 48.67
CA ARG A 177 -7.06 -32.14 48.12
C ARG A 177 -7.70 -33.04 47.06
N GLY A 178 -6.90 -33.43 46.08
CA GLY A 178 -7.09 -34.64 45.27
C GLY A 178 -7.80 -34.39 43.94
N HIS A 179 -7.41 -34.95 42.81
CA HIS A 179 -6.45 -36.01 42.54
C HIS A 179 -5.91 -35.85 41.12
N ARG A 180 -4.63 -36.19 40.96
CA ARG A 180 -3.93 -36.36 39.69
C ARG A 180 -3.91 -37.87 39.43
N PHE A 181 -4.40 -38.32 38.29
CA PHE A 181 -3.91 -39.46 37.52
C PHE A 181 -4.25 -39.22 36.06
#